data_AF-A0A7X0HLZ5-F1
#
_entry.id   AF-A0A7X0HLZ5-F1
#
_cell.length_a   1.000
_cell.length_b   1.000
_cell.length_c   1.000
_cell.angle_alpha   90.00
_cell.angle_beta   90.00
_cell.angle_gamma   90.00
#
_symmetry.space_group_name_H-M   'P 1'
#
loop_
_entity.id
_entity.type
_entity.pdbx_description
1 polymer ?
#
loop_
_entity_poly.entity_id
_entity_poly.type
_entity_poly.pdbx_seq_one_letter_code
_entity_poly.pdbx_strand_id
1 'polypeptide(L)'
;MADAADVEAQSTARTVITEERYASVVKSTRDSLGKWAQAMGEEKVEEFVTTVLAGVGFLTPAPEPEPDQCSAMYPDEVGDWWQCQEEPGHDPADGHDSGEWSWPHDAPEAVPPRA
;
A
#
# COMPACT_ATOMS: atom_id res chain seq x y z
N MET A 1 -35.78 -5.77 0.95
CA MET A 1 -35.07 -5.30 -0.25
C MET A 1 -34.01 -4.35 0.29
N ALA A 2 -32.79 -4.86 0.52
CA ALA A 2 -31.69 -3.98 0.91
C ALA A 2 -31.33 -3.14 -0.32
N ASP A 3 -31.26 -1.82 -0.13
CA ASP A 3 -30.97 -0.86 -1.19
C ASP A 3 -29.57 -1.12 -1.74
N ALA A 4 -29.39 -1.07 -3.07
CA ALA A 4 -28.12 -1.40 -3.72
C ALA A 4 -26.97 -0.46 -3.29
N ALA A 5 -27.31 0.70 -2.72
CA ALA A 5 -26.37 1.66 -2.15
C ALA A 5 -25.72 1.21 -0.82
N ASP A 6 -26.27 0.20 -0.13
CA ASP A 6 -25.73 -0.30 1.14
C ASP A 6 -24.58 -1.30 0.95
N VAL A 7 -24.37 -1.80 -0.28
CA VAL A 7 -23.26 -2.72 -0.62
C VAL A 7 -21.99 -1.95 -1.02
N GLU A 8 -22.12 -0.73 -1.55
CA GLU A 8 -20.98 0.10 -1.98
C GLU A 8 -20.35 0.92 -0.84
N ALA A 9 -21.02 1.06 0.31
CA ALA A 9 -20.48 1.72 1.50
C ALA A 9 -19.71 0.76 2.44
N GLN A 10 -19.27 -0.40 1.95
CA GLN A 10 -18.36 -1.27 2.68
C GLN A 10 -16.96 -0.66 2.67
N SER A 11 -16.66 0.16 3.68
CA SER A 11 -15.31 0.56 4.12
C SER A 11 -14.22 0.39 3.05
N THR A 12 -14.02 1.40 2.21
CA THR A 12 -12.94 1.45 1.21
C THR A 12 -11.55 1.39 1.83
N ALA A 13 -11.43 1.46 3.17
CA ALA A 13 -10.17 1.30 3.88
C ALA A 13 -9.57 -0.08 3.62
N ARG A 14 -8.57 -0.12 2.75
CA ARG A 14 -7.76 -1.31 2.48
C ARG A 14 -7.03 -1.74 3.76
N THR A 15 -6.86 -3.05 3.94
CA THR A 15 -6.27 -3.63 5.15
C THR A 15 -4.78 -3.91 4.93
N VAL A 16 -3.91 -3.33 5.78
CA VAL A 16 -2.48 -3.64 5.76
C VAL A 16 -2.23 -5.03 6.35
N ILE A 17 -1.58 -5.93 5.61
CA ILE A 17 -1.17 -7.25 6.11
C ILE A 17 0.18 -7.17 6.83
N THR A 18 0.48 -8.16 7.68
CA THR A 18 1.79 -8.24 8.35
C THR A 18 2.90 -8.69 7.40
N GLU A 19 4.15 -8.34 7.72
CA GLU A 19 5.34 -8.80 6.97
C GLU A 19 5.40 -10.33 6.88
N GLU A 20 5.16 -11.03 8.00
CA GLU A 20 5.12 -12.50 8.04
C GLU A 20 4.05 -13.07 7.11
N ARG A 21 2.88 -12.42 7.05
CA ARG A 21 1.79 -12.86 6.19
C ARG A 21 2.13 -12.62 4.72
N TYR A 22 2.70 -11.46 4.39
CA TYR A 22 3.16 -11.14 3.04
C TYR A 22 4.21 -12.16 2.57
N ALA A 23 5.26 -12.39 3.37
CA ALA A 23 6.31 -13.37 3.07
C ALA A 23 5.75 -14.78 2.88
N SER A 24 4.76 -15.18 3.70
CA SER A 24 4.07 -16.47 3.54
C SER A 24 3.30 -16.57 2.22
N VAL A 25 2.65 -15.49 1.78
CA VAL A 25 1.90 -15.47 0.50
C VAL A 25 2.88 -15.52 -0.68
N VAL A 26 3.93 -14.70 -0.67
CA VAL A 26 4.98 -14.72 -1.70
C VAL A 26 5.57 -16.13 -1.84
N LYS A 27 5.94 -16.75 -0.72
CA LYS A 27 6.45 -18.13 -0.72
C LYS A 27 5.45 -19.11 -1.31
N SER A 28 4.18 -19.08 -0.85
CA SER A 28 3.14 -19.98 -1.36
C SER A 28 2.90 -19.80 -2.85
N THR A 29 2.95 -18.57 -3.34
CA THR A 29 2.80 -18.24 -4.76
C THR A 29 3.98 -18.78 -5.57
N ARG A 30 5.21 -18.58 -5.10
CA ARG A 30 6.42 -19.14 -5.75
C ARG A 30 6.35 -20.67 -5.82
N ASP A 31 6.01 -21.32 -4.72
CA ASP A 31 5.89 -22.79 -4.65
C ASP A 31 4.81 -23.30 -5.61
N SER A 32 3.68 -22.59 -5.71
CA SER A 32 2.57 -22.96 -6.61
C SER A 32 2.90 -22.76 -8.09
N LEU A 33 3.64 -21.69 -8.43
CA LEU A 33 4.07 -21.40 -9.80
C LEU A 33 5.23 -22.31 -10.26
N GLY A 34 6.04 -22.82 -9.33
CA GLY A 34 7.13 -23.75 -9.61
C GLY A 34 8.15 -23.17 -10.61
N LYS A 35 8.37 -23.87 -11.72
CA LYS A 35 9.31 -23.45 -12.77
C LYS A 35 9.01 -22.06 -13.37
N TRP A 36 7.74 -21.63 -13.32
CA TRP A 36 7.34 -20.33 -13.85
C TRP A 36 7.81 -19.19 -12.95
N ALA A 37 7.80 -19.36 -11.63
CA ALA A 37 8.36 -18.38 -10.71
C ALA A 37 9.86 -18.17 -10.96
N GLN A 38 10.61 -19.22 -11.29
CA GLN A 38 12.03 -19.10 -11.65
C GLN A 38 12.23 -18.31 -12.94
N ALA A 39 11.37 -18.50 -13.94
CA ALA A 39 11.45 -17.77 -15.20
C ALA A 39 11.05 -16.29 -15.05
N MET A 40 10.12 -15.98 -14.13
CA MET A 40 9.70 -14.62 -13.83
C MET A 40 10.76 -13.84 -13.03
N GLY A 41 11.48 -14.52 -12.13
CA GLY A 41 12.35 -13.86 -11.15
C GLY A 41 11.58 -13.44 -9.90
N GLU A 42 12.31 -13.21 -8.81
CA GLU A 42 11.75 -12.91 -7.49
C GLU A 42 10.96 -11.62 -7.45
N GLU A 43 11.56 -10.53 -7.94
CA GLU A 43 10.95 -9.20 -8.02
C GLU A 43 9.58 -9.23 -8.73
N LYS A 44 9.48 -9.92 -9.87
CA LYS A 44 8.22 -10.02 -10.62
C LYS A 44 7.16 -10.88 -9.93
N VAL A 45 7.56 -11.85 -9.10
CA VAL A 45 6.58 -12.59 -8.29
C VAL A 45 6.07 -11.73 -7.14
N GLU A 46 6.93 -10.93 -6.52
CA GLU A 46 6.54 -9.98 -5.47
C GLU A 46 5.60 -8.91 -6.01
N GLU A 47 5.94 -8.25 -7.12
CA GLU A 47 5.09 -7.27 -7.81
C GLU A 47 3.70 -7.85 -8.15
N PHE A 48 3.66 -9.07 -8.69
CA PHE A 48 2.41 -9.76 -8.98
C PHE A 48 1.58 -10.00 -7.70
N VAL A 49 2.21 -10.45 -6.62
CA VAL A 49 1.52 -10.69 -5.35
C VAL A 49 0.99 -9.38 -4.76
N THR A 50 1.80 -8.32 -4.74
CA THR A 50 1.40 -6.98 -4.28
C THR A 50 0.19 -6.47 -5.07
N THR A 51 0.24 -6.53 -6.39
CA THR A 51 -0.86 -6.08 -7.25
C THR A 51 -2.15 -6.86 -6.99
N VAL A 52 -2.04 -8.19 -6.84
CA VAL A 52 -3.21 -9.04 -6.56
C VAL A 52 -3.79 -8.74 -5.18
N LEU A 53 -2.94 -8.56 -4.16
CA LEU A 53 -3.38 -8.19 -2.82
C LEU A 53 -4.11 -6.84 -2.82
N ALA A 54 -3.53 -5.82 -3.48
CA ALA A 54 -4.13 -4.50 -3.59
C ALA A 54 -5.52 -4.57 -4.25
N GLY A 55 -5.63 -5.33 -5.34
CA GLY A 55 -6.89 -5.56 -6.06
C GLY A 55 -7.98 -6.27 -5.23
N VAL A 56 -7.62 -6.98 -4.16
CA VAL A 56 -8.56 -7.60 -3.22
C VAL A 56 -8.64 -6.86 -1.87
N GLY A 57 -8.14 -5.63 -1.81
CA GLY A 57 -8.27 -4.75 -0.64
C GLY A 57 -7.23 -4.97 0.45
N PHE A 58 -6.12 -5.66 0.16
CA PHE A 58 -5.01 -5.85 1.09
C PHE A 58 -3.77 -5.08 0.63
N LEU A 59 -3.16 -4.34 1.54
CA LEU A 59 -1.91 -3.62 1.29
C LEU A 59 -0.75 -4.35 1.95
N THR A 60 0.42 -4.30 1.31
CA THR A 60 1.67 -4.69 1.96
C THR A 60 1.99 -3.74 3.12
N PRO A 61 2.82 -4.17 4.10
CA PRO A 61 3.36 -3.26 5.10
C PRO A 61 3.99 -2.03 4.42
N ALA A 62 3.69 -0.84 4.94
CA ALA A 62 4.38 0.37 4.54
C ALA A 62 5.88 0.24 4.85
N PRO A 63 6.77 0.63 3.92
CA PRO A 63 8.20 0.62 4.18
C PRO A 63 8.57 1.58 5.32
N GLU A 64 9.80 1.47 5.81
CA GLU A 64 10.33 2.47 6.75
C GLU A 64 10.58 3.79 5.99
N PRO A 65 10.07 4.93 6.48
CA PRO A 65 10.26 6.22 5.83
C PRO A 65 11.72 6.67 5.81
N GLU A 66 12.08 7.44 4.79
CA GLU A 66 13.34 8.18 4.77
C GLU A 66 13.41 9.16 5.95
N PRO A 67 14.55 9.25 6.66
CA PRO A 67 14.65 9.96 7.94
C PRO A 67 14.56 11.48 7.84
N ASP A 68 14.84 12.05 6.66
CA ASP A 68 14.92 13.50 6.43
C ASP A 68 13.66 14.04 5.72
N GLN A 69 12.61 13.23 5.61
CA GLN A 69 11.36 13.55 4.93
C GLN A 69 10.16 13.31 5.86
N CYS A 70 9.02 13.90 5.51
CA CYS A 70 7.76 13.57 6.14
C CYS A 70 7.50 12.06 6.06
N SER A 71 7.11 11.45 7.17
CA SER A 71 6.88 10.00 7.28
C SER A 71 5.48 9.58 6.84
N ALA A 72 4.66 10.51 6.34
CA ALA A 72 3.37 10.18 5.76
C ALA A 72 3.56 9.33 4.51
N MET A 73 2.75 8.29 4.38
CA MET A 73 2.74 7.42 3.21
C MET A 73 1.34 7.21 2.67
N TYR A 74 1.20 7.12 1.35
CA TYR A 74 -0.05 6.83 0.67
C TYR A 74 0.10 5.60 -0.24
N PRO A 75 -0.82 4.62 -0.18
CA PRO A 75 -0.80 3.48 -1.07
C PRO A 75 -1.53 3.81 -2.38
N ASP A 76 -0.91 3.59 -3.53
CA ASP A 76 -1.58 3.79 -4.82
C ASP A 76 -2.52 2.64 -5.20
N GLU A 77 -3.09 2.72 -6.40
CA GLU A 77 -4.05 1.72 -6.89
C GLU A 77 -3.46 0.31 -7.07
N VAL A 78 -2.15 0.18 -7.27
CA VAL A 78 -1.46 -1.11 -7.45
C VAL A 78 -0.84 -1.63 -6.16
N GLY A 79 -0.89 -0.84 -5.08
CA GLY A 79 -0.44 -1.21 -3.74
C GLY A 79 0.98 -0.76 -3.42
N ASP A 80 1.57 0.11 -4.24
CA ASP A 80 2.88 0.71 -3.96
C ASP A 80 2.73 1.90 -3.03
N TRP A 81 3.72 2.10 -2.15
CA TRP A 81 3.71 3.15 -1.14
C TRP A 81 4.48 4.38 -1.61
N TRP A 82 3.83 5.53 -1.55
CA TRP A 82 4.38 6.84 -1.87
C TRP A 82 4.64 7.63 -0.58
N GLN A 83 5.89 7.99 -0.33
CA GLN A 83 6.27 8.83 0.81
C GLN A 83 6.16 10.32 0.46
N CYS A 84 5.67 11.12 1.40
CA CYS A 84 5.66 12.58 1.29
C CYS A 84 7.11 13.12 1.31
N GLN A 85 7.46 13.95 0.33
CA GLN A 85 8.79 14.52 0.15
C GLN A 85 8.98 15.88 0.86
N GLU A 86 7.95 16.37 1.53
CA GLU A 86 8.02 17.60 2.33
C GLU A 86 8.87 17.42 3.60
N GLU A 87 9.26 18.54 4.22
CA GLU A 87 10.02 18.55 5.46
C GLU A 87 9.25 17.87 6.61
N PRO A 88 9.92 17.13 7.52
CA PRO A 88 9.28 16.59 8.71
C PRO A 88 8.54 17.68 9.50
N GLY A 89 7.23 17.48 9.73
CA GLY A 89 6.40 18.42 10.49
C GLY A 89 5.89 19.62 9.70
N HIS A 90 5.90 19.58 8.36
CA HIS A 90 5.17 20.55 7.53
C HIS A 90 3.70 20.67 7.95
N ASP A 91 3.06 21.80 7.61
CA ASP A 91 1.67 22.05 8.01
C ASP A 91 0.74 20.98 7.41
N PRO A 92 -0.03 20.23 8.24
CA PRO A 92 -1.04 19.30 7.75
C PRO A 92 -2.06 19.93 6.79
N ALA A 93 -2.31 21.25 6.90
CA ALA A 93 -3.22 21.97 6.03
C ALA A 93 -2.74 22.05 4.57
N ASP A 94 -1.42 21.94 4.34
CA ASP A 94 -0.83 21.94 3.01
C ASP A 94 -0.98 20.58 2.30
N GLY A 95 -1.45 19.56 3.02
CA GLY A 95 -1.53 18.18 2.51
C GLY A 95 -0.15 17.55 2.41
N HIS A 96 -0.07 16.42 1.70
CA HIS A 96 1.16 15.66 1.48
C HIS A 96 1.43 15.51 -0.01
N ASP A 97 2.70 15.49 -0.40
CA ASP A 97 3.10 15.41 -1.80
C ASP A 97 4.37 14.55 -1.96
N SER A 98 4.34 13.57 -2.85
CA SER A 98 5.50 12.72 -3.19
C SER A 98 6.25 13.18 -4.44
N GLY A 99 5.94 14.37 -4.97
CA GLY A 99 6.38 14.89 -6.26
C GLY A 99 5.60 14.35 -7.46
N GLU A 100 5.03 13.14 -7.34
CA GLU A 100 4.19 12.52 -8.39
C GLU A 100 2.71 12.44 -7.99
N TRP A 101 2.42 12.37 -6.69
CA TRP A 101 1.07 12.27 -6.14
C TRP A 101 0.91 13.19 -4.93
N SER A 102 -0.23 13.86 -4.84
CA SER A 102 -0.59 14.65 -3.65
C SER A 102 -1.85 14.09 -3.02
N TRP A 103 -1.91 14.06 -1.69
CA TRP A 103 -3.07 13.57 -0.93
C TRP A 103 -3.35 14.44 0.30
N PRO A 104 -4.62 14.55 0.72
CA PRO A 104 -4.96 15.32 1.93
C PRO A 104 -4.48 14.60 3.19
N HIS A 105 -4.29 15.37 4.27
CA HIS A 105 -3.81 14.84 5.54
C HIS A 105 -4.74 13.76 6.16
N ASP A 106 -6.05 13.86 5.90
CA ASP A 106 -7.08 12.95 6.41
C ASP A 106 -7.46 11.85 5.39
N ALA A 107 -6.62 11.62 4.37
CA ALA A 107 -6.83 10.54 3.42
C ALA A 107 -6.97 9.19 4.16
N PRO A 108 -8.11 8.48 4.01
CA PRO A 108 -8.45 7.34 4.87
C PRO A 108 -7.54 6.11 4.66
N GLU A 109 -6.88 6.02 3.51
CA GLU A 109 -5.93 4.95 3.19
C GLU A 109 -4.47 5.31 3.54
N ALA A 110 -4.20 6.55 3.94
CA ALA A 110 -2.85 7.00 4.24
C ALA A 110 -2.37 6.52 5.61
N VAL A 111 -1.07 6.26 5.71
CA VAL A 111 -0.36 6.22 6.98
C VAL A 111 0.01 7.67 7.34
N PRO A 112 -0.50 8.22 8.47
CA PRO A 112 -0.20 9.59 8.85
C PRO A 112 1.28 9.73 9.27
N PRO A 113 1.81 10.97 9.29
CA PRO A 113 3.15 11.22 9.80
C PRO A 113 3.32 10.67 11.22
N ARG A 114 4.47 10.04 11.46
CA ARG A 114 4.96 9.69 12.79
C ARG A 114 5.44 10.96 13.50
N ALA A 115 5.15 11.06 14.80
CA ALA A 115 5.55 12.19 15.66
C ALA A 115 7.02 12.11 16.10
#